data_AF-A0A6L5QRR7-F1
#
_entry.id   AF-A0A6L5QRR7-F1
#
_cell.length_a   1.000
_cell.length_b   1.000
_cell.length_c   1.000
_cell.angle_alpha   90.00
_cell.angle_beta   90.00
_cell.angle_gamma   90.00
#
_symmetry.space_group_name_H-M   'P 1'
#
loop_
_entity.id
_entity.type
_entity.pdbx_description
1 polymer ?
#
loop_
_entity_poly.entity_id
_entity_poly.type
_entity_poly.pdbx_seq_one_letter_code
_entity_poly.pdbx_strand_id
1 'polypeptide(L)'
;MAKLLTPRRGHWYKRPDLNDVFEVVAIDDDEGTIEIQYFNGEIEELDLASWQELYIAEAAAPEDWSGALEVESYAINDRMKESPGNLSDALNHLDINEN
;
A
#
# COMPACT_ATOMS: atom_id res chain seq x y z
N MET A 1 -1.79 -6.43 -26.93
CA MET A 1 -3.07 -6.26 -26.22
C MET A 1 -2.82 -5.18 -25.18
N ALA A 2 -3.53 -4.05 -25.25
CA ALA A 2 -3.44 -3.05 -24.19
C ALA A 2 -4.10 -3.68 -22.95
N LYS A 3 -3.30 -3.93 -21.91
CA LYS A 3 -3.81 -4.45 -20.64
C LYS A 3 -4.50 -3.27 -19.97
N LEU A 4 -5.82 -3.35 -19.80
CA LEU A 4 -6.54 -2.40 -18.95
C LEU A 4 -6.04 -2.63 -17.52
N LEU A 5 -5.10 -1.79 -17.08
CA LEU A 5 -4.56 -1.85 -15.74
C LEU A 5 -5.53 -1.15 -14.80
N THR A 6 -5.98 -1.87 -13.78
CA THR A 6 -6.81 -1.30 -12.72
C THR A 6 -5.93 -0.42 -11.83
N PRO A 7 -6.27 0.85 -11.61
CA PRO A 7 -5.52 1.70 -10.67
C PRO A 7 -5.58 1.07 -9.28
N ARG A 8 -4.45 1.07 -8.58
CA ARG A 8 -4.37 0.51 -7.23
C ARG A 8 -3.52 1.42 -6.36
N ARG A 9 -4.08 1.88 -5.26
CA ARG A 9 -3.39 2.72 -4.29
C ARG A 9 -2.13 2.02 -3.75
N GLY A 10 -1.01 2.74 -3.68
CA GLY A 10 0.30 2.24 -3.27
C GLY A 10 1.02 1.40 -4.33
N HIS A 11 0.52 1.36 -5.57
CA HIS A 11 1.18 0.68 -6.68
C HIS A 11 1.86 1.67 -7.64
N TRP A 12 2.95 1.19 -8.21
CA TRP A 12 3.79 1.91 -9.15
C TRP A 12 3.45 1.55 -10.59
N TYR A 13 3.42 2.58 -11.43
CA TYR A 13 3.17 2.48 -12.84
C TYR A 13 4.24 3.25 -13.61
N LYS A 14 4.59 2.73 -14.78
CA LYS A 14 5.54 3.36 -15.70
C LYS A 14 4.84 3.72 -16.99
N ARG A 15 5.09 4.93 -17.49
CA ARG A 15 4.70 5.37 -18.84
C ARG A 15 5.84 5.09 -19.80
N PRO A 16 5.75 4.08 -20.68
CA PRO A 16 6.80 3.79 -21.65
C PRO A 16 7.00 4.94 -22.65
N ASP A 17 5.95 5.73 -22.90
CA ASP A 17 5.95 6.81 -23.91
C ASP A 17 6.79 8.01 -23.45
N LEU A 18 6.69 8.34 -22.16
CA LEU A 18 7.42 9.44 -21.53
C LEU A 18 8.69 8.95 -20.80
N ASN A 19 8.81 7.64 -20.61
CA ASN A 19 9.80 6.99 -19.76
C ASN A 19 9.77 7.48 -18.30
N ASP A 20 8.59 7.91 -17.84
CA ASP A 20 8.32 8.39 -16.48
C ASP A 20 7.69 7.30 -15.60
N VAL A 21 7.86 7.44 -14.28
CA VAL A 21 7.26 6.56 -13.27
C VAL A 21 6.48 7.38 -12.26
N PHE A 22 5.36 6.84 -11.81
CA PHE A 22 4.50 7.44 -10.80
C PHE A 22 3.83 6.37 -9.95
N GLU A 23 3.41 6.76 -8.76
CA GLU A 23 2.62 5.95 -7.83
C GLU A 23 1.18 6.46 -7.79
N VAL A 24 0.22 5.56 -7.64
CA VAL A 24 -1.14 5.96 -7.27
C VAL A 24 -1.23 6.14 -5.75
N VAL A 25 -1.40 7.38 -5.28
CA VAL A 25 -1.44 7.70 -3.84
C VAL A 25 -2.87 7.74 -3.28
N ALA A 26 -3.86 8.06 -4.13
CA ALA A 26 -5.28 8.03 -3.78
C ALA A 26 -6.14 7.60 -4.98
N ILE A 27 -7.29 7.02 -4.68
CA ILE A 27 -8.34 6.67 -5.65
C ILE A 27 -9.66 7.02 -4.98
N ASP A 28 -10.45 7.86 -5.63
CA ASP A 28 -11.80 8.19 -5.21
C ASP A 28 -12.80 7.56 -6.18
N ASP A 29 -13.53 6.55 -5.71
CA ASP A 29 -14.52 5.83 -6.53
C ASP A 29 -15.86 6.60 -6.64
N ASP A 30 -16.13 7.52 -5.71
CA ASP A 30 -17.35 8.34 -5.69
C ASP A 30 -17.24 9.47 -6.72
N GLU A 31 -16.09 10.17 -6.75
CA GLU A 31 -15.78 11.20 -7.74
C GLU A 31 -15.21 10.63 -9.05
N GLY A 32 -14.68 9.40 -9.03
CA GLY A 32 -14.08 8.75 -10.19
C GLY A 32 -12.73 9.35 -10.58
N THR A 33 -11.97 9.79 -9.58
CA THR A 33 -10.65 10.43 -9.73
C THR A 33 -9.55 9.58 -9.11
N ILE A 34 -8.34 9.72 -9.65
CA ILE A 34 -7.15 8.97 -9.27
C ILE A 34 -6.05 10.00 -9.07
N GLU A 35 -5.47 10.03 -7.88
CA GLU A 35 -4.36 10.92 -7.57
C GLU A 35 -3.05 10.13 -7.70
N ILE A 36 -2.15 10.64 -8.53
CA ILE A 36 -0.83 10.08 -8.77
C ILE A 36 0.28 10.99 -8.27
N GLN A 37 1.36 10.40 -7.77
CA GLN A 37 2.57 11.11 -7.38
C GLN A 37 3.74 10.67 -8.25
N TYR A 38 4.39 11.63 -8.89
CA TYR A 38 5.61 11.43 -9.66
C TYR A 38 6.84 11.35 -8.74
N PHE A 39 7.94 10.79 -9.26
CA PHE A 39 9.20 10.66 -8.51
C PHE A 39 9.78 12.00 -8.00
N ASN A 40 9.49 13.10 -8.69
CA ASN A 40 9.90 14.45 -8.29
C ASN A 40 9.06 15.03 -7.13
N GLY A 41 8.04 14.31 -6.64
CA GLY A 41 7.11 14.74 -5.60
C GLY A 41 5.92 15.55 -6.12
N GLU A 42 5.79 15.72 -7.43
CA GLU A 42 4.63 16.36 -8.05
C GLU A 42 3.40 15.44 -7.94
N ILE A 43 2.26 16.03 -7.60
CA ILE A 43 0.99 15.33 -7.50
C ILE A 43 0.10 15.79 -8.65
N GLU A 44 -0.51 14.83 -9.35
CA GLU A 44 -1.44 15.06 -10.44
C GLU A 44 -2.72 14.25 -10.21
N GLU A 45 -3.86 14.88 -10.48
CA GLU A 45 -5.17 14.24 -10.43
C GLU A 45 -5.59 13.84 -11.85
N LEU A 46 -6.06 12.62 -12.00
CA LEU A 46 -6.48 12.01 -13.26
C LEU A 46 -7.87 11.42 -13.11
N ASP A 47 -8.74 11.66 -14.08
CA ASP A 47 -10.04 10.98 -14.14
C ASP A 47 -9.88 9.51 -14.54
N LEU A 48 -10.87 8.67 -14.20
CA LEU A 48 -10.94 7.28 -14.66
C LEU A 48 -10.87 7.13 -16.18
N ALA A 49 -11.46 8.08 -16.93
CA ALA A 49 -11.39 8.07 -18.39
C ALA A 49 -9.95 8.31 -18.87
N SER A 50 -9.30 9.35 -18.34
CA SER A 50 -7.90 9.68 -18.62
C SER A 50 -6.97 8.51 -18.31
N TRP A 51 -7.19 7.83 -17.18
CA TRP A 51 -6.45 6.63 -16.80
C TRP A 51 -6.56 5.49 -17.82
N GLN A 52 -7.74 5.26 -18.39
CA GLN A 52 -7.94 4.19 -19.38
C GLN A 52 -7.30 4.52 -20.74
N GLU A 53 -7.14 5.81 -21.06
CA GLU A 53 -6.46 6.27 -22.26
C GLU A 53 -4.93 6.31 -22.11
N LEU A 54 -4.41 6.27 -20.87
CA LEU A 54 -2.99 6.27 -20.59
C LEU A 54 -2.33 4.95 -21.02
N TYR A 55 -1.20 5.07 -21.73
CA TYR A 55 -0.33 3.95 -22.03
C TYR A 55 0.63 3.73 -20.86
N ILE A 56 0.19 2.90 -19.91
CA ILE A 56 0.93 2.61 -18.68
C ILE A 56 1.19 1.11 -18.56
N ALA A 57 2.29 0.78 -17.90
CA ALA A 57 2.68 -0.57 -17.54
C ALA A 57 2.86 -0.66 -16.02
N GLU A 58 2.43 -1.77 -15.42
CA GLU A 58 2.68 -2.06 -14.01
C GLU A 58 4.20 -2.19 -13.80
N ALA A 59 4.74 -1.45 -12.82
CA ALA A 59 6.16 -1.38 -12.55
C ALA A 59 6.43 -1.66 -11.07
N ALA A 60 7.62 -2.20 -10.77
CA ALA A 60 8.11 -2.21 -9.41
C ALA A 60 8.52 -0.79 -9.00
N ALA A 61 8.39 -0.47 -7.71
CA ALA A 61 8.97 0.74 -7.17
C ALA A 61 10.48 0.77 -7.49
N PRO A 62 11.06 1.94 -7.84
CA PRO A 62 12.50 2.06 -7.96
C PRO A 62 13.17 1.64 -6.64
N GLU A 63 14.33 0.98 -6.71
CA GLU A 63 15.01 0.37 -5.55
C GLU A 63 15.22 1.34 -4.37
N ASP A 64 15.34 2.65 -4.64
CA ASP A 64 15.50 3.72 -3.65
C ASP A 64 14.20 4.29 -3.05
N TRP A 65 13.03 3.93 -3.58
CA TRP A 65 11.74 4.52 -3.16
C TRP A 65 11.01 3.66 -2.11
N SER A 66 11.38 2.37 -1.98
CA SER A 66 10.75 1.42 -1.06
C SER A 66 11.14 1.54 0.42
N GLY A 67 12.08 2.43 0.77
CA GLY A 67 12.57 2.57 2.14
C GLY A 67 11.54 3.05 3.18
N ALA A 68 10.33 3.44 2.76
CA ALA A 68 9.35 4.05 3.66
C ALA A 68 8.00 3.31 3.77
N LEU A 69 7.65 2.34 2.91
CA LEU A 69 6.33 1.71 2.93
C LEU A 69 6.36 0.21 2.59
N GLU A 70 7.07 -0.59 3.39
CA GLU A 70 6.61 -1.95 3.68
C GLU A 70 5.38 -1.84 4.58
N VAL A 71 4.21 -1.49 4.02
CA VAL A 71 2.95 -1.76 4.71
C VAL A 71 2.71 -3.25 4.58
N GLU A 72 3.23 -3.99 5.55
CA GLU A 72 2.93 -5.39 5.77
C GLU A 72 1.43 -5.61 5.62
N SER A 73 1.03 -6.22 4.51
CA SER A 73 -0.30 -6.79 4.34
C SER A 73 -0.41 -8.02 5.24
N TYR A 74 -0.38 -7.84 6.56
CA TYR A 74 -0.92 -8.85 7.45
C TYR A 74 -2.42 -8.77 7.35
N ALA A 75 -2.96 -9.76 6.65
CA ALA A 75 -4.36 -10.12 6.69
C ALA A 75 -4.86 -10.09 8.15
N ILE A 76 -5.55 -9.01 8.54
CA ILE A 76 -6.46 -9.04 9.69
C ILE A 76 -7.70 -9.80 9.23
N ASN A 77 -7.52 -11.11 9.04
CA ASN A 77 -8.57 -12.10 8.86
C ASN A 77 -7.98 -13.47 9.18
N ASP A 78 -7.41 -13.64 10.38
CA ASP A 78 -7.37 -14.96 11.02
C ASP A 78 -8.25 -14.91 12.26
N ARG A 79 -9.46 -15.44 12.04
CA ARG A 79 -10.39 -16.02 13.00
C ARG A 79 -9.94 -16.01 14.47
N MET A 80 -10.84 -15.53 15.30
CA MET A 80 -11.10 -16.08 16.63
C MET A 80 -10.82 -17.59 16.66
N LYS A 81 -9.70 -17.99 17.27
CA LYS A 81 -9.49 -19.34 17.77
C LYS A 81 -9.00 -19.22 19.20
N GLU A 82 -9.96 -19.38 20.09
CA GLU A 82 -9.84 -19.40 21.53
C GLU A 82 -8.78 -20.40 22.00
N SER A 83 -7.94 -20.02 22.97
CA SER A 83 -7.98 -20.69 24.27
C SER A 83 -7.30 -19.86 25.37
N PRO A 84 -7.84 -19.88 26.60
CA PRO A 84 -7.48 -18.97 27.68
C PRO A 84 -6.28 -19.53 28.48
N GLY A 85 -5.17 -18.81 28.47
CA GLY A 85 -4.00 -19.11 29.30
C GLY A 85 -3.68 -17.91 30.19
N ASN A 86 -4.35 -17.87 31.34
CA ASN A 86 -4.14 -16.98 32.50
C ASN A 86 -2.99 -15.96 32.41
N LEU A 87 -3.35 -14.69 32.16
CA LEU A 87 -2.48 -13.54 32.45
C LEU A 87 -2.15 -13.46 33.96
N SER A 88 -2.92 -14.15 34.80
CA SER A 88 -2.71 -14.25 36.25
C SER A 88 -1.46 -15.05 36.65
N ASP A 89 -0.95 -15.94 35.80
CA ASP A 89 0.29 -16.69 36.09
C ASP A 89 1.54 -15.82 35.91
N ALA A 90 1.51 -14.90 34.95
CA ALA A 90 2.63 -14.01 34.66
C ALA A 90 2.87 -12.92 35.73
N LEU A 91 1.88 -12.67 36.60
CA LEU A 91 1.99 -11.67 37.68
C LEU A 91 2.40 -12.24 39.04
N ASN A 92 2.39 -13.57 39.21
CA ASN A 92 2.87 -14.20 40.44
C ASN A 92 4.39 -14.30 40.54
N HIS A 93 5.14 -13.89 39.50
CA HIS A 93 6.60 -14.04 39.48
C HIS A 93 7.39 -12.83 40.02
N LEU A 94 6.70 -11.82 40.56
CA LEU A 94 7.35 -10.62 41.13
C LEU A 94 7.36 -10.56 42.66
N ASP A 95 6.93 -11.63 43.34
CA ASP A 95 7.01 -11.73 44.81
C ASP A 95 7.93 -12.88 45.27
N ILE A 96 9.17 -12.93 44.77
CA ILE A 96 10.24 -13.68 45.43
C ILE A 96 11.59 -13.03 45.14
N ASN A 97 11.99 -12.12 46.02
CA ASN A 97 13.31 -12.09 46.64
C ASN A 97 13.32 -10.99 47.70
N GLU A 98 12.91 -11.40 48.91
CA GLU A 98 13.38 -10.82 50.16
C GLU A 98 14.92 -10.79 50.17
N ASN A 99 15.50 -9.63 50.47
CA ASN A 99 16.55 -9.44 51.50
C ASN A 99 16.93 -7.96 51.63
#